data_AF-A0A2W4L6C0-F1
#
_entry.id   AF-A0A2W4L6C0-F1
#
_cell.length_a   1.000
_cell.length_b   1.000
_cell.length_c   1.000
_cell.angle_alpha   90.00
_cell.angle_beta   90.00
_cell.angle_gamma   90.00
#
_symmetry.space_group_name_H-M   'P 1'
#
loop_
_entity.id
_entity.type
_entity.pdbx_description
1 polymer ?
#
loop_
_entity_poly.entity_id
_entity_poly.type
_entity_poly.pdbx_seq_one_letter_code
_entity_poly.pdbx_strand_id
1 'polypeptide(L)'
;MVLSRGWAMFLTAVGVWTWAIWPRFAVAIWNDPRSWSSGRVAHGAPTEFLWIHALLIVASLAIGTAIGVLGVRGWRAHRRAAARERA
;
A
#
# COMPACT_ATOMS: atom_id res chain seq x y z
N MET A 1 20.50 9.03 -11.76
CA MET A 1 19.77 8.38 -12.87
C MET A 1 18.28 8.67 -12.71
N VAL A 2 17.59 9.17 -13.73
CA VAL A 2 16.15 9.46 -13.65
C VAL A 2 15.37 8.18 -13.99
N LEU A 3 14.38 7.83 -13.17
CA LEU A 3 13.53 6.65 -13.39
C LEU A 3 12.82 6.78 -14.74
N SER A 4 12.80 5.74 -15.60
CA SER A 4 12.14 5.83 -16.91
C SER A 4 10.63 6.09 -16.78
N ARG A 5 10.00 6.64 -17.83
CA ARG A 5 8.55 6.95 -17.81
C ARG A 5 7.69 5.71 -17.57
N GLY A 6 8.09 4.56 -18.13
CA GLY A 6 7.44 3.26 -17.91
C GLY A 6 7.53 2.82 -16.45
N TRP A 7 8.73 2.87 -15.87
CA TRP A 7 8.93 2.52 -14.46
C TRP A 7 8.18 3.45 -13.50
N ALA A 8 8.10 4.75 -13.79
CA ALA A 8 7.33 5.68 -12.97
C ALA A 8 5.83 5.35 -12.93
N MET A 9 5.25 4.99 -14.08
CA MET A 9 3.87 4.52 -14.16
C MET A 9 3.68 3.19 -13.42
N PHE A 10 4.62 2.25 -13.61
CA PHE A 10 4.61 0.96 -12.91
C PHE A 10 4.60 1.13 -11.39
N LEU A 11 5.53 1.91 -10.82
CA LEU A 11 5.58 2.15 -9.37
C LEU A 11 4.30 2.83 -8.85
N THR A 12 3.74 3.76 -9.62
CA THR A 12 2.45 4.38 -9.27
C THR A 12 1.34 3.34 -9.21
N ALA A 13 1.24 2.46 -10.22
CA ALA A 13 0.26 1.39 -10.26
C ALA A 13 0.43 0.39 -9.11
N VAL A 14 1.68 0.02 -8.76
CA VAL A 14 1.97 -0.84 -7.60
C VAL A 14 1.50 -0.21 -6.29
N GLY A 15 1.72 1.09 -6.10
CA GLY A 15 1.22 1.80 -4.92
C GLY A 15 -0.31 1.79 -4.82
N VAL A 16 -0.99 2.04 -5.95
CA VAL A 16 -2.46 1.97 -6.02
C VAL A 16 -2.97 0.55 -5.76
N TRP A 17 -2.35 -0.46 -6.37
CA TRP A 17 -2.69 -1.86 -6.17
C TRP A 17 -2.55 -2.28 -4.69
N THR A 18 -1.48 -1.83 -4.03
CA THR A 18 -1.27 -2.08 -2.60
C THR A 18 -2.46 -1.53 -1.79
N TRP A 19 -2.87 -0.29 -2.05
CA TRP A 19 -4.03 0.31 -1.38
C TRP A 19 -5.37 -0.34 -1.75
N ALA A 20 -5.49 -1.01 -2.90
CA ALA A 20 -6.70 -1.74 -3.27
C ALA A 20 -6.85 -3.06 -2.49
N ILE A 21 -5.73 -3.74 -2.19
CA ILE A 21 -5.74 -5.08 -1.58
C ILE A 21 -5.75 -5.01 -0.04
N TRP A 22 -4.85 -4.23 0.54
CA TRP A 22 -4.56 -4.33 1.98
C TRP A 22 -5.70 -3.88 2.90
N PRO A 23 -6.48 -2.82 2.62
CA PRO A 23 -7.63 -2.47 3.45
C PRO A 23 -8.71 -3.56 3.47
N ARG A 24 -8.97 -4.20 2.33
CA ARG A 24 -9.90 -5.33 2.25
C ARG A 24 -9.38 -6.53 3.04
N PHE A 25 -8.06 -6.78 2.98
CA PHE A 25 -7.43 -7.82 3.79
C PHE A 25 -7.49 -7.51 5.29
N ALA A 26 -7.32 -6.25 5.70
CA ALA A 26 -7.47 -5.83 7.09
C ALA A 26 -8.88 -6.14 7.63
N VAL A 27 -9.92 -5.87 6.83
CA VAL A 27 -11.31 -6.24 7.17
C VAL A 27 -11.47 -7.76 7.28
N ALA A 28 -10.83 -8.54 6.40
CA ALA A 28 -10.87 -9.99 6.47
C ALA A 28 -10.22 -10.52 7.76
N ILE A 29 -9.06 -9.99 8.14
CA ILE A 29 -8.37 -10.37 9.39
C ILE A 29 -9.19 -9.96 10.61
N TRP A 30 -9.76 -8.76 10.63
CA TRP A 30 -10.61 -8.33 11.74
C TRP A 30 -11.79 -9.27 11.98
N ASN A 31 -12.41 -9.76 10.90
CA ASN A 31 -13.55 -10.67 10.94
C ASN A 31 -13.16 -12.16 11.07
N ASP A 32 -11.88 -12.50 11.17
CA ASP A 32 -11.44 -13.88 11.40
C ASP A 32 -11.58 -14.23 12.89
N PRO A 33 -12.29 -15.31 13.25
CA PRO A 33 -12.40 -15.79 14.64
C PRO A 33 -11.05 -15.95 15.36
N ARG A 34 -9.99 -16.31 14.64
CA ARG A 34 -8.63 -16.50 15.20
C ARG A 34 -8.00 -15.19 15.69
N SER A 35 -8.51 -14.04 15.26
CA SER A 35 -8.07 -12.72 15.73
C SER A 35 -8.46 -12.43 17.18
N TRP A 36 -9.36 -13.23 17.75
CA TRP A 36 -10.01 -12.96 19.03
C TRP A 36 -9.90 -14.17 19.96
N SER A 37 -9.48 -13.95 21.20
CA SER A 37 -9.25 -15.03 22.17
C SER A 37 -10.51 -15.83 22.52
N SER A 38 -11.70 -15.25 22.34
CA SER A 38 -12.98 -15.91 22.57
C SER A 38 -13.48 -16.75 21.38
N GLY A 39 -12.84 -16.62 20.21
CA GLY A 39 -13.32 -17.18 18.95
C GLY A 39 -14.55 -16.48 18.36
N ARG A 40 -15.03 -15.38 18.96
CA ARG A 40 -16.09 -14.53 18.40
C ARG A 40 -15.51 -13.19 17.97
N VAL A 41 -15.94 -12.71 16.80
CA VAL A 41 -15.47 -11.44 16.23
C VAL A 41 -15.71 -10.29 17.21
N ALA A 42 -14.67 -9.48 17.43
CA ALA A 42 -14.66 -8.32 18.32
C ALA A 42 -14.98 -8.62 19.80
N HIS A 43 -14.77 -9.86 20.26
CA HIS A 43 -14.96 -10.25 21.66
C HIS A 43 -13.72 -10.93 22.27
N GLY A 44 -13.35 -10.54 23.48
CA GLY A 44 -12.13 -11.01 24.14
C GLY A 44 -10.90 -10.21 23.71
N ALA A 45 -9.72 -10.71 24.07
CA ALA A 45 -8.46 -10.02 23.76
C ALA A 45 -8.03 -10.28 22.31
N PRO A 46 -7.44 -9.28 21.62
CA PRO A 46 -6.73 -9.49 20.37
C PRO A 46 -5.62 -10.55 20.53
N THR A 47 -5.53 -11.47 19.58
CA THR A 47 -4.47 -12.50 19.58
C THR A 47 -3.22 -12.01 18.86
N GLU A 48 -2.12 -12.76 18.98
CA GLU A 48 -0.89 -12.53 18.20
C GLU A 48 -1.16 -12.59 16.69
N PHE A 49 -2.10 -13.44 16.25
CA PHE A 49 -2.54 -13.49 14.86
C PHE A 49 -3.02 -12.12 14.37
N LEU A 50 -3.87 -11.43 15.15
CA LEU A 50 -4.34 -10.09 14.79
C LEU A 50 -3.18 -9.08 14.77
N TRP A 51 -2.32 -9.09 15.79
CA TRP A 51 -1.22 -8.13 15.92
C TRP A 51 -0.17 -8.26 14.83
N ILE A 52 0.25 -9.47 14.49
CA ILE A 52 1.23 -9.71 13.41
C ILE A 52 0.66 -9.22 12.08
N HIS A 53 -0.61 -9.54 11.78
CA HIS A 53 -1.22 -9.09 10.53
C HIS A 53 -1.42 -7.57 10.52
N ALA A 54 -1.84 -6.95 11.63
CA ALA A 54 -1.95 -5.50 11.73
C ALA A 54 -0.61 -4.82 11.44
N LEU A 55 0.49 -5.32 12.03
CA LEU A 55 1.85 -4.83 11.77
C LEU A 55 2.22 -4.98 10.28
N LEU A 56 1.99 -6.17 9.70
CA LEU A 56 2.30 -6.46 8.29
C LEU A 56 1.49 -5.58 7.32
N ILE A 57 0.20 -5.36 7.61
CA ILE A 57 -0.68 -4.48 6.84
C ILE A 57 -0.13 -3.05 6.87
N VAL A 58 0.15 -2.52 8.06
CA VAL A 58 0.64 -1.14 8.22
C VAL A 58 1.99 -0.96 7.53
N ALA A 59 2.93 -1.88 7.72
CA ALA A 59 4.23 -1.84 7.07
C ALA A 59 4.09 -1.89 5.53
N SER A 60 3.23 -2.77 5.02
CA SER A 60 3.00 -2.91 3.58
C SER A 60 2.34 -1.67 2.98
N LEU A 61 1.35 -1.08 3.67
CA LEU A 61 0.74 0.18 3.24
C LEU A 61 1.74 1.33 3.24
N ALA A 62 2.61 1.42 4.25
CA ALA A 62 3.66 2.44 4.31
C ALA A 62 4.64 2.30 3.13
N ILE A 63 5.13 1.08 2.88
CA ILE A 63 6.03 0.77 1.77
C ILE A 63 5.35 1.06 0.42
N GLY A 64 4.13 0.57 0.19
CA GLY A 64 3.39 0.82 -1.04
C GLY A 64 3.08 2.29 -1.27
N THR A 65 2.81 3.04 -0.20
CA THR A 65 2.64 4.50 -0.27
C THR A 65 3.94 5.18 -0.70
N ALA A 66 5.08 4.83 -0.08
CA ALA A 66 6.38 5.36 -0.47
C ALA A 66 6.70 5.07 -1.95
N ILE A 67 6.47 3.84 -2.39
CA ILE A 67 6.64 3.42 -3.80
C ILE A 67 5.73 4.22 -4.73
N GLY A 68 4.44 4.36 -4.39
CA GLY A 68 3.47 5.11 -5.18
C GLY A 68 3.85 6.59 -5.29
N VAL A 69 4.29 7.22 -4.19
CA VAL A 69 4.77 8.61 -4.17
C VAL A 69 6.00 8.78 -5.07
N LEU A 70 6.97 7.86 -5.01
CA LEU A 70 8.13 7.89 -5.90
C LEU A 70 7.73 7.76 -7.38
N GLY A 71 6.78 6.88 -7.70
CA GLY A 71 6.21 6.75 -9.03
C GLY A 71 5.57 8.06 -9.53
N VAL A 72 4.71 8.67 -8.72
CA VAL A 72 4.03 9.94 -9.07
C VAL A 72 5.05 11.07 -9.27
N ARG A 73 6.07 11.15 -8.40
CA ARG A 73 7.14 12.15 -8.53
C ARG A 73 7.95 11.95 -9.82
N GLY A 74 8.31 10.70 -10.14
CA GLY A 74 8.99 10.35 -11.39
C GLY A 74 8.18 10.74 -12.61
N TRP A 75 6.88 10.42 -12.62
CA TRP A 75 5.99 10.75 -13.74
C TRP A 75 5.82 12.26 -13.93
N ARG A 76 5.65 13.01 -12.84
CA ARG A 76 5.56 14.49 -12.88
C ARG A 76 6.86 15.12 -13.41
N ALA A 77 8.02 14.59 -13.06
CA ALA A 77 9.31 15.07 -13.57
C ALA A 77 9.40 14.93 -15.10
N HIS A 78 9.02 13.77 -15.65
CA HIS A 78 8.96 13.54 -17.10
C HIS A 78 7.99 14.50 -17.81
N ARG A 79 6.81 14.73 -17.24
CA ARG A 79 5.84 15.68 -17.81
C ARG A 79 6.38 17.11 -17.88
N ARG A 80 7.15 17.54 -16.86
CA ARG A 80 7.77 18.87 -16.82
C ARG A 80 8.91 19.00 -17.85
N ALA A 81 9.73 17.96 -18.01
CA ALA A 81 10.79 17.96 -19.03
C ALA A 81 10.21 18.09 -20.45
N ALA A 82 9.20 17.28 -20.78
CA ALA A 82 8.54 17.33 -22.08
C ALA A 82 7.84 18.67 -22.38
N ALA A 83 7.35 19.37 -21.36
CA ALA A 83 6.75 20.70 -21.52
C ALA A 83 7.81 21.77 -21.82
N ARG A 84 9.01 21.66 -21.24
CA ARG A 84 10.14 22.58 -21.50
C ARG A 84 10.70 22.42 -22.90
N GLU A 85 10.74 21.20 -23.44
CA GLU A 85 11.20 20.94 -24.81
C GLU A 85 10.26 21.50 -25.88
N ARG A 86 9.01 21.81 -25.52
CA ARG A 86 7.97 22.32 -26.43
C ARG A 86 7.82 23.84 -26.40
N ALA A 87 8.52 24.53 -25.49
CA ALA A 87 8.48 25.98 -25.31
C ALA A 87 9.73 26.63 -25.90
#